data_AF-A0A0G4J2B1-F1
#
_entry.id   AF-A0A0G4J2B1-F1
#
_cell.length_a   1.000
_cell.length_b   1.000
_cell.length_c   1.000
_cell.angle_alpha   90.00
_cell.angle_beta   90.00
_cell.angle_gamma   90.00
#
_symmetry.space_group_name_H-M   'P 1'
#
loop_
_entity.id
_entity.type
_entity.pdbx_description
1 polymer ?
#
loop_
_entity_poly.entity_id
_entity_poly.type
_entity_poly.pdbx_seq_one_letter_code
_entity_poly.pdbx_strand_id
1 'polypeptide(L)'
;MKAGTDLDFIDDDADDDVGKPATQQQQEEASAAADGADDVGDLPPVYDPDTERASRSHLIEPRRAYLFALLLNLAPIGSGIAALLLMDDELFFVPLIVLGVTYIVYLKEAFGSPVLSYLKYTTGTYATMSELESLYATAPVLRLSVQCYHYETRVRTVTHTDSQGRTSSRLETYTVRVDTHSASTFFPITSFRSEHDGTQITDALPFDLVRVRLHETVLFGDTASRVAFQRFSRAFRNENRFDVHQDYHEHFGTPGLHKRMLMANETFKRPFWMNRVVCVLAILLLFAWPYRLALQSRAVKVRLQMTKVVYAFSR
;
A
#
# COMPACT_ATOMS: atom_id res chain seq x y z
N MET A 1 53.71 46.42 -18.94
CA MET A 1 54.51 47.67 -18.80
C MET A 1 54.40 48.11 -17.35
N LYS A 2 55.57 48.23 -16.67
CA LYS A 2 55.95 49.02 -15.47
C LYS A 2 54.86 49.32 -14.40
N ALA A 3 54.98 48.89 -13.14
CA ALA A 3 56.00 49.16 -12.10
C ALA A 3 55.94 50.57 -11.48
N GLY A 4 56.12 50.63 -10.15
CA GLY A 4 56.29 51.84 -9.31
C GLY A 4 55.16 51.94 -8.27
N THR A 5 55.31 51.65 -6.97
CA THR A 5 56.33 52.03 -5.95
C THR A 5 56.35 53.53 -5.66
N ASP A 6 55.98 53.91 -4.44
CA ASP A 6 56.69 54.83 -3.50
C ASP A 6 55.69 55.20 -2.38
N LEU A 7 55.90 54.88 -1.09
CA LEU A 7 56.96 55.28 -0.13
C LEU A 7 56.74 56.68 0.48
N ASP A 8 57.04 56.73 1.79
CA ASP A 8 57.42 57.89 2.63
C ASP A 8 56.29 58.65 3.37
N PHE A 9 56.38 59.07 4.65
CA PHE A 9 57.40 59.01 5.73
C PHE A 9 56.78 59.62 7.03
N ILE A 10 57.54 59.59 8.14
CA ILE A 10 57.54 60.44 9.37
C ILE A 10 56.80 59.92 10.63
N ASP A 11 57.55 59.16 11.44
CA ASP A 11 58.15 59.47 12.77
C ASP A 11 57.41 60.18 13.92
N ASP A 12 57.77 59.68 15.11
CA ASP A 12 57.93 60.29 16.45
C ASP A 12 56.71 60.79 17.23
N ASP A 13 56.39 60.12 18.34
CA ASP A 13 56.92 60.55 19.64
C ASP A 13 56.65 59.51 20.75
N ALA A 14 57.65 59.37 21.61
CA ALA A 14 57.70 58.51 22.78
C ALA A 14 56.89 59.10 23.95
N ASP A 15 56.33 58.23 24.79
CA ASP A 15 56.28 58.49 26.23
C ASP A 15 56.24 57.16 27.00
N ASP A 16 57.22 57.02 27.88
CA ASP A 16 57.38 56.00 28.90
C ASP A 16 56.27 56.12 29.96
N ASP A 17 55.60 55.01 30.31
CA ASP A 17 55.10 54.85 31.68
C ASP A 17 55.21 53.39 32.15
N VAL A 18 55.90 53.23 33.26
CA VAL A 18 56.25 51.99 33.94
C VAL A 18 55.37 51.88 35.19
N GLY A 19 54.48 50.88 35.25
CA GLY A 19 53.84 50.53 36.53
C GLY A 19 52.56 49.70 36.47
N LYS A 20 52.70 48.36 36.55
CA LYS A 20 51.64 47.38 36.93
C LYS A 20 51.11 47.62 38.37
N PRO A 21 50.00 46.99 38.85
CA PRO A 21 49.18 45.92 38.24
C PRO A 21 47.65 46.13 38.30
N ALA A 22 46.93 45.68 37.26
CA ALA A 22 45.49 45.47 37.32
C ALA A 22 45.17 44.13 38.02
N THR A 23 44.64 44.27 39.24
CA THR A 23 43.44 43.61 39.78
C THR A 23 43.28 42.10 39.59
N GLN A 24 43.49 41.38 40.69
CA GLN A 24 43.18 39.97 40.96
C GLN A 24 41.70 39.55 40.75
N GLN A 25 40.81 40.43 40.28
CA GLN A 25 39.40 40.11 40.05
C GLN A 25 39.13 39.38 38.71
N GLN A 26 40.08 39.40 37.76
CA GLN A 26 39.93 38.65 36.50
C GLN A 26 40.41 37.19 36.58
N GLN A 27 40.99 36.77 37.72
CA GLN A 27 41.40 35.37 37.95
C GLN A 27 40.41 34.56 38.79
N GLU A 28 39.48 35.20 39.51
CA GLU A 28 38.39 34.51 40.24
C GLU A 28 37.18 34.18 39.35
N GLU A 29 36.89 34.97 38.30
CA GLU A 29 35.84 34.64 37.33
C GLU A 29 36.23 33.48 36.40
N ALA A 30 37.52 33.21 36.24
CA ALA A 30 38.01 32.05 35.47
C ALA A 30 38.01 30.74 36.28
N SER A 31 38.05 30.79 37.63
CA SER A 31 37.99 29.60 38.48
C SER A 31 36.57 29.21 38.88
N ALA A 32 35.59 30.13 38.83
CA ALA A 32 34.18 29.82 39.06
C ALA A 32 33.48 29.16 37.85
N ALA A 33 34.10 29.20 36.67
CA ALA A 33 33.60 28.54 35.45
C ALA A 33 34.14 27.11 35.26
N ALA A 34 35.02 26.62 36.13
CA ALA A 34 35.70 25.32 35.99
C ALA A 34 35.18 24.23 36.93
N ASP A 35 34.25 24.54 37.85
CA ASP A 35 33.76 23.60 38.89
C ASP A 35 32.34 23.08 38.64
N GLY A 36 31.89 23.14 37.38
CA GLY A 36 30.58 22.64 36.92
C GLY A 36 30.67 21.48 35.92
N ALA A 37 31.80 20.77 35.87
CA ALA A 37 32.14 19.84 34.80
C ALA A 37 32.10 18.34 35.19
N ASP A 38 31.40 17.97 36.26
CA ASP A 38 31.25 16.56 36.68
C ASP A 38 29.78 16.13 36.97
N ASP A 39 28.79 16.86 36.46
CA ASP A 39 27.40 16.37 36.40
C ASP A 39 27.10 15.75 35.03
N VAL A 40 27.67 14.57 34.77
CA VAL A 40 27.23 13.66 33.70
C VAL A 40 25.95 12.96 34.19
N GLY A 41 24.96 13.75 34.59
CA GLY A 41 23.60 13.31 34.87
C GLY A 41 22.87 13.12 33.55
N ASP A 42 22.70 11.85 33.16
CA ASP A 42 21.69 11.37 32.20
C ASP A 42 21.43 12.29 30.99
N LEU A 43 22.47 12.58 30.20
CA LEU A 43 22.24 13.01 28.83
C LEU A 43 21.48 11.89 28.12
N PRO A 44 20.26 12.14 27.59
CA PRO A 44 19.52 11.11 26.88
C PRO A 44 20.39 10.60 25.73
N PRO A 45 20.38 9.29 25.45
CA PRO A 45 21.25 8.74 24.43
C PRO A 45 21.07 9.51 23.12
N VAL A 46 22.18 9.92 22.50
CA VAL A 46 22.23 10.63 21.19
C VAL A 46 21.41 9.92 20.12
N TYR A 47 21.14 8.63 20.34
CA TYR A 47 20.21 7.82 19.58
C TYR A 47 19.52 6.84 20.55
N ASP A 48 18.26 7.14 20.91
CA ASP A 48 17.42 6.20 21.65
C ASP A 48 16.50 5.46 20.63
N PRO A 49 16.80 4.19 20.32
CA PRO A 49 16.02 3.42 19.35
C PRO A 49 14.58 3.21 19.80
N ASP A 50 14.27 3.33 21.09
CA ASP A 50 12.92 3.18 21.61
C ASP A 50 12.10 4.47 21.48
N THR A 51 12.69 5.67 21.62
CA THR A 51 12.02 6.93 21.20
C THR A 51 11.85 7.06 19.68
N GLU A 52 12.80 6.59 18.88
CA GLU A 52 12.65 6.52 17.41
C GLU A 52 11.53 5.54 17.03
N ARG A 53 11.47 4.38 17.69
CA ARG A 53 10.39 3.40 17.53
C ARG A 53 9.04 3.93 18.02
N ALA A 54 9.01 4.70 19.11
CA ALA A 54 7.80 5.32 19.65
C ALA A 54 7.27 6.44 18.76
N SER A 55 8.14 7.31 18.23
CA SER A 55 7.78 8.35 17.25
C SER A 55 7.32 7.76 15.91
N ARG A 56 7.91 6.63 15.49
CA ARG A 56 7.56 5.91 14.26
C ARG A 56 6.48 4.84 14.44
N SER A 57 5.87 4.74 15.61
CA SER A 57 4.81 3.76 15.92
C SER A 57 3.58 3.90 15.00
N HIS A 58 3.34 5.08 14.43
CA HIS A 58 2.29 5.33 13.45
C HIS A 58 2.54 4.63 12.09
N LEU A 59 3.80 4.31 11.75
CA LEU A 59 4.20 3.56 10.55
C LEU A 59 4.19 2.04 10.78
N ILE A 60 4.29 1.62 12.04
CA ILE A 60 4.33 0.22 12.46
C ILE A 60 2.91 -0.19 12.85
N GLU A 61 2.16 -0.69 11.87
CA GLU A 61 0.83 -1.26 12.12
C GLU A 61 0.92 -2.31 13.25
N PRO A 62 0.08 -2.25 14.30
CA PRO A 62 0.19 -3.17 15.42
C PRO A 62 0.08 -4.60 14.91
N ARG A 63 0.84 -5.51 15.55
CA ARG A 63 0.79 -6.97 15.37
C ARG A 63 -0.57 -7.54 15.79
N ARG A 64 -1.69 -6.98 15.30
CA ARG A 64 -2.98 -7.64 15.23
C ARG A 64 -2.81 -8.79 14.23
N ALA A 65 -2.13 -9.82 14.70
CA ALA A 65 -2.05 -11.11 14.06
C ALA A 65 -3.48 -11.46 13.70
N TYR A 66 -3.71 -11.74 12.43
CA TYR A 66 -4.98 -12.21 11.94
C TYR A 66 -5.26 -13.54 12.64
N LEU A 67 -5.88 -13.50 13.83
CA LEU A 67 -6.26 -14.69 14.61
C LEU A 67 -7.09 -15.62 13.71
N PHE A 68 -7.92 -15.03 12.86
CA PHE A 68 -8.63 -15.72 11.81
C PHE A 68 -7.71 -16.50 10.84
N ALA A 69 -6.62 -15.89 10.37
CA ALA A 69 -5.67 -16.59 9.51
C ALA A 69 -4.90 -17.68 10.26
N LEU A 70 -4.57 -17.45 11.55
CA LEU A 70 -3.96 -18.49 12.40
C LEU A 70 -4.90 -19.69 12.52
N LEU A 71 -6.17 -19.46 12.86
CA LEU A 71 -7.20 -20.49 12.96
C LEU A 71 -7.36 -21.26 11.64
N LEU A 72 -7.35 -20.56 10.50
CA LEU A 72 -7.38 -21.19 9.19
C LEU A 72 -6.15 -22.03 8.84
N ASN A 73 -4.97 -21.73 9.40
CA ASN A 73 -3.79 -22.59 9.25
C ASN A 73 -3.88 -23.82 10.17
N LEU A 74 -4.39 -23.65 11.40
CA LEU A 74 -4.50 -24.73 12.38
C LEU A 74 -5.63 -25.73 12.06
N ALA A 75 -6.74 -25.28 11.49
CA ALA A 75 -7.88 -26.13 11.15
C ALA A 75 -7.55 -27.35 10.26
N PRO A 76 -6.87 -27.19 9.10
CA PRO A 76 -6.45 -28.34 8.29
C PRO A 76 -5.40 -29.19 8.99
N ILE A 77 -4.49 -28.61 9.76
CA ILE A 77 -3.49 -29.38 10.54
C ILE A 77 -4.20 -30.28 11.57
N GLY A 78 -5.12 -29.70 12.34
CA GLY A 78 -5.91 -30.44 13.33
C GLY A 78 -6.79 -31.52 12.70
N SER A 79 -7.42 -31.22 11.56
CA SER A 79 -8.23 -32.20 10.81
C SER A 79 -7.37 -33.34 10.26
N GLY A 80 -6.15 -33.06 9.79
CA GLY A 80 -5.21 -34.07 9.34
C GLY A 80 -4.73 -34.98 10.46
N ILE A 81 -4.43 -34.42 11.65
CA ILE A 81 -4.07 -35.20 12.84
C ILE A 81 -5.25 -36.09 13.28
N ALA A 82 -6.47 -35.53 13.31
CA ALA A 82 -7.67 -36.30 13.65
C ALA A 82 -7.93 -37.45 12.65
N ALA A 83 -7.71 -37.21 11.35
CA ALA A 83 -7.77 -38.28 10.36
C ALA A 83 -6.73 -39.37 10.65
N LEU A 84 -5.48 -39.00 10.89
CA LEU A 84 -4.42 -39.98 11.18
C LEU A 84 -4.71 -40.80 12.45
N LEU A 85 -5.28 -40.19 13.49
CA LEU A 85 -5.66 -40.89 14.73
C LEU A 85 -6.85 -41.84 14.56
N LEU A 86 -7.77 -41.53 13.65
CA LEU A 86 -8.98 -42.32 13.38
C LEU A 86 -8.81 -43.24 12.17
N MET A 87 -7.57 -43.52 11.72
CA MET A 87 -7.29 -44.24 10.47
C MET A 87 -7.91 -45.65 10.44
N ASP A 88 -8.04 -46.29 11.59
CA ASP A 88 -8.60 -47.64 11.74
C ASP A 88 -10.11 -47.64 12.05
N ASP A 89 -10.72 -46.46 12.25
CA ASP A 89 -12.15 -46.32 12.53
C ASP A 89 -12.95 -46.09 11.24
N GLU A 90 -14.18 -46.63 11.18
CA GLU A 90 -15.11 -46.35 10.06
C GLU A 90 -15.46 -44.85 9.93
N LEU A 91 -15.16 -44.05 10.96
CA LEU A 91 -15.36 -42.61 10.98
C LEU A 91 -14.22 -41.79 10.33
N PHE A 92 -13.14 -42.43 9.85
CA PHE A 92 -12.00 -41.76 9.20
C PHE A 92 -12.37 -40.79 8.07
N PHE A 93 -13.46 -41.06 7.35
CA PHE A 93 -13.92 -40.22 6.23
C PHE A 93 -14.36 -38.82 6.67
N VAL A 94 -14.87 -38.66 7.90
CA VAL A 94 -15.34 -37.37 8.41
C VAL A 94 -14.20 -36.34 8.52
N PRO A 95 -13.09 -36.60 9.26
CA PRO A 95 -11.97 -35.66 9.31
C PRO A 95 -11.26 -35.48 7.96
N LEU A 96 -11.34 -36.46 7.04
CA LEU A 96 -10.82 -36.31 5.68
C LEU A 96 -11.64 -35.29 4.85
N ILE A 97 -12.97 -35.34 4.94
CA ILE A 97 -13.85 -34.37 4.28
C ILE A 97 -13.62 -32.97 4.87
N VAL A 98 -13.54 -32.86 6.20
CA VAL A 98 -13.28 -31.59 6.90
C VAL A 98 -11.90 -31.03 6.50
N LEU A 99 -10.87 -31.88 6.37
CA LEU A 99 -9.55 -31.49 5.89
C LEU A 99 -9.63 -30.88 4.49
N GLY A 100 -10.34 -31.53 3.56
CA GLY A 100 -10.51 -31.03 2.20
C GLY A 100 -11.19 -29.67 2.15
N VAL A 101 -12.30 -29.50 2.87
CA VAL A 101 -13.05 -28.23 2.91
C VAL A 101 -12.22 -27.11 3.55
N THR A 102 -11.63 -27.37 4.71
CA THR A 102 -10.82 -26.37 5.43
C THR A 102 -9.58 -25.97 4.64
N TYR A 103 -8.95 -26.91 3.93
CA TYR A 103 -7.83 -26.63 3.04
C TYR A 103 -8.22 -25.73 1.87
N ILE A 104 -9.36 -25.96 1.21
CA ILE A 104 -9.84 -25.10 0.11
C ILE A 104 -10.10 -23.67 0.61
N VAL A 105 -10.74 -23.53 1.78
CA VAL A 105 -11.01 -22.21 2.38
C VAL A 105 -9.70 -21.50 2.72
N TYR A 106 -8.74 -22.22 3.32
CA TYR A 106 -7.40 -21.72 3.60
C TYR A 106 -6.68 -21.24 2.32
N LEU A 107 -6.69 -22.03 1.24
CA LEU A 107 -6.04 -21.65 -0.01
C LEU A 107 -6.65 -20.36 -0.58
N LYS A 108 -7.98 -20.24 -0.60
CA LYS A 108 -8.64 -19.00 -1.07
C LYS A 108 -8.21 -17.78 -0.26
N GLU A 109 -8.13 -17.91 1.07
CA GLU A 109 -7.65 -16.82 1.95
C GLU A 109 -6.18 -16.48 1.69
N ALA A 110 -5.32 -17.49 1.64
CA ALA A 110 -3.88 -17.31 1.51
C ALA A 110 -3.49 -16.74 0.14
N PHE A 111 -4.10 -17.22 -0.95
CA PHE A 111 -3.91 -16.68 -2.30
C PHE A 111 -4.54 -15.28 -2.49
N GLY A 112 -5.63 -14.99 -1.78
CA GLY A 112 -6.22 -13.65 -1.73
C GLY A 112 -5.41 -12.65 -0.89
N SER A 113 -4.37 -13.12 -0.19
CA SER A 113 -3.63 -12.28 0.75
C SER A 113 -2.80 -11.20 0.01
N PRO A 114 -2.65 -10.02 0.62
CA PRO A 114 -1.84 -8.94 0.05
C PRO A 114 -0.37 -9.26 -0.18
N VAL A 115 0.17 -10.28 0.50
CA VAL A 115 1.60 -10.59 0.50
C VAL A 115 2.10 -10.93 -0.90
N LEU A 116 1.32 -11.70 -1.66
CA LEU A 116 1.66 -12.03 -3.05
C LEU A 116 1.73 -10.77 -3.93
N SER A 117 0.89 -9.77 -3.66
CA SER A 117 0.91 -8.49 -4.39
C SER A 117 2.19 -7.70 -4.11
N TYR A 118 2.63 -7.64 -2.84
CA TYR A 118 3.87 -6.95 -2.47
C TYR A 118 5.11 -7.63 -3.07
N LEU A 119 5.14 -8.97 -3.09
CA LEU A 119 6.27 -9.73 -3.66
C LEU A 119 6.32 -9.69 -5.19
N LYS A 120 5.20 -9.39 -5.85
CA LYS A 120 5.13 -9.23 -7.31
C LYS A 120 5.79 -7.92 -7.76
N TYR A 121 5.57 -6.84 -7.00
CA TYR A 121 6.10 -5.51 -7.30
C TYR A 121 7.16 -5.14 -6.27
N THR A 122 8.33 -5.76 -6.41
CA THR A 122 9.50 -5.44 -5.58
C THR A 122 10.49 -4.63 -6.41
N THR A 123 10.77 -3.42 -5.95
CA THR A 123 11.58 -2.43 -6.67
C THR A 123 12.61 -1.81 -5.73
N GLY A 124 13.71 -1.33 -6.31
CA GLY A 124 14.69 -0.51 -5.58
C GLY A 124 14.09 0.80 -5.12
N THR A 125 14.79 1.52 -4.25
CA THR A 125 14.32 2.78 -3.68
C THR A 125 14.18 3.84 -4.76
N TYR A 126 15.21 4.00 -5.60
CA TYR A 126 15.19 4.97 -6.70
C TYR A 126 14.08 4.66 -7.72
N ALA A 127 13.95 3.40 -8.11
CA ALA A 127 12.91 2.96 -9.04
C ALA A 127 11.50 3.23 -8.50
N THR A 128 11.29 3.01 -7.19
CA THR A 128 10.00 3.28 -6.54
C THR A 128 9.67 4.77 -6.52
N MET A 129 10.65 5.64 -6.23
CA MET A 129 10.44 7.10 -6.28
C MET A 129 10.11 7.56 -7.70
N SER A 130 10.89 7.12 -8.69
CA SER A 130 10.66 7.48 -10.08
C SER A 130 9.30 7.01 -10.59
N GLU A 131 8.87 5.81 -10.20
CA GLU A 131 7.53 5.30 -10.53
C GLU A 131 6.43 6.16 -9.88
N LEU A 132 6.59 6.54 -8.61
CA LEU A 132 5.65 7.44 -7.94
C LEU A 132 5.58 8.82 -8.59
N GLU A 133 6.71 9.41 -8.96
CA GLU A 133 6.76 10.68 -9.68
C GLU A 133 6.05 10.58 -11.03
N SER A 134 6.33 9.52 -11.80
CA SER A 134 5.66 9.26 -13.07
C SER A 134 4.15 9.12 -12.91
N LEU A 135 3.72 8.47 -11.82
CA LEU A 135 2.32 8.29 -11.49
C LEU A 135 1.65 9.60 -11.08
N TYR A 136 2.35 10.46 -10.31
CA TYR A 136 1.87 11.81 -10.00
C TYR A 136 1.75 12.68 -11.25
N ALA A 137 2.63 12.51 -12.24
CA ALA A 137 2.55 13.20 -13.52
C ALA A 137 1.53 12.62 -14.50
N THR A 138 0.99 11.42 -14.24
CA THR A 138 0.02 10.76 -15.13
C THR A 138 -1.40 11.27 -14.88
N ALA A 139 -2.13 11.57 -15.97
CA ALA A 139 -3.52 11.99 -15.88
C ALA A 139 -4.43 10.84 -15.43
N PRO A 140 -5.40 11.09 -14.53
CA PRO A 140 -6.40 10.09 -14.17
C PRO A 140 -7.34 9.82 -15.36
N VAL A 141 -7.94 8.63 -15.40
CA VAL A 141 -8.91 8.24 -16.42
C VAL A 141 -10.28 8.07 -15.78
N LEU A 142 -11.26 8.77 -16.34
CA LEU A 142 -12.68 8.67 -15.99
C LEU A 142 -13.39 7.89 -17.09
N ARG A 143 -13.65 6.60 -16.85
CA ARG A 143 -14.35 5.71 -17.79
C ARG A 143 -15.78 5.49 -17.33
N LEU A 144 -16.71 5.59 -18.27
CA LEU A 144 -18.11 5.22 -18.09
C LEU A 144 -18.39 3.99 -18.94
N SER A 145 -19.15 3.04 -18.41
CA SER A 145 -19.64 1.89 -19.18
C SER A 145 -21.09 1.58 -18.88
N VAL A 146 -21.78 1.07 -19.90
CA VAL A 146 -23.18 0.66 -19.83
C VAL A 146 -23.35 -0.72 -20.44
N GLN A 147 -24.21 -1.53 -19.84
CA GLN A 147 -24.63 -2.83 -20.36
C GLN A 147 -26.16 -2.92 -20.31
N CYS A 148 -26.80 -2.99 -21.46
CA CYS A 148 -28.24 -3.19 -21.57
C CYS A 148 -28.56 -4.69 -21.60
N TYR A 149 -29.68 -5.04 -20.96
CA TYR A 149 -30.16 -6.40 -20.90
C TYR A 149 -31.68 -6.47 -20.69
N HIS A 150 -32.26 -7.62 -21.01
CA HIS A 150 -33.60 -8.03 -20.58
C HIS A 150 -33.59 -9.49 -20.13
N TYR A 151 -34.71 -9.94 -19.57
CA TYR A 151 -34.90 -11.34 -19.20
C TYR A 151 -35.81 -12.03 -20.22
N GLU A 152 -35.34 -13.13 -20.78
CA GLU A 152 -36.14 -14.04 -21.58
C GLU A 152 -36.59 -15.22 -20.73
N THR A 153 -37.83 -15.64 -20.94
CA THR A 153 -38.36 -16.86 -20.34
C THR A 153 -38.13 -18.02 -21.28
N ARG A 154 -37.36 -19.02 -20.85
CA ARG A 154 -37.06 -20.23 -21.62
C ARG A 154 -37.65 -21.45 -20.92
N VAL A 155 -37.98 -22.47 -21.70
CA VAL A 155 -38.51 -23.74 -21.20
C VAL A 155 -37.47 -24.82 -21.46
N ARG A 156 -37.18 -25.64 -20.45
CA ARG A 156 -36.37 -26.84 -20.59
C ARG A 156 -37.14 -28.06 -20.13
N THR A 157 -36.92 -29.19 -20.80
CA THR A 157 -37.41 -30.49 -20.33
C THR A 157 -36.41 -31.03 -19.33
N VAL A 158 -36.83 -31.18 -18.07
CA VAL A 158 -36.03 -31.82 -17.03
C VAL A 158 -36.53 -33.23 -16.86
N THR A 159 -35.62 -34.17 -17.07
CA THR A 159 -35.88 -35.60 -16.91
C THR A 159 -35.38 -36.04 -15.54
N HIS A 160 -36.26 -36.61 -14.73
CA HIS A 160 -35.96 -37.14 -13.42
C HIS A 160 -36.17 -38.66 -13.43
N THR A 161 -35.15 -39.41 -13.02
CA THR A 161 -35.25 -40.86 -12.85
C THR A 161 -35.34 -41.16 -11.35
N ASP A 162 -36.42 -41.82 -10.94
CA ASP A 162 -36.62 -42.21 -9.54
C ASP A 162 -35.74 -43.43 -9.17
N SER A 163 -35.52 -43.64 -7.86
CA SER A 163 -34.90 -44.83 -7.27
C SER A 163 -35.35 -46.20 -7.83
N GLN A 164 -36.55 -46.31 -8.39
CA GLN A 164 -37.11 -47.50 -9.05
C GLN A 164 -36.77 -47.58 -10.56
N GLY A 165 -35.91 -46.70 -11.08
CA GLY A 165 -35.48 -46.68 -12.48
C GLY A 165 -36.52 -46.10 -13.45
N ARG A 166 -37.60 -45.49 -12.95
CA ARG A 166 -38.63 -44.87 -13.78
C ARG A 166 -38.24 -43.44 -14.13
N THR A 167 -38.29 -43.14 -15.41
CA THR A 167 -37.93 -41.83 -15.95
C THR A 167 -39.20 -41.02 -16.22
N SER A 168 -39.30 -39.83 -15.63
CA SER A 168 -40.38 -38.87 -15.85
C SER A 168 -39.80 -37.53 -16.33
N SER A 169 -40.38 -36.94 -17.36
CA SER A 169 -39.99 -35.62 -17.87
C SER A 169 -41.02 -34.56 -17.45
N ARG A 170 -40.53 -33.43 -16.95
CA ARG A 170 -41.34 -32.24 -16.66
C ARG A 170 -40.78 -31.02 -17.40
N LEU A 171 -41.66 -30.14 -17.86
CA LEU A 171 -41.25 -28.84 -18.39
C LEU A 171 -40.98 -27.89 -17.23
N GLU A 172 -39.81 -27.27 -17.23
CA GLU A 172 -39.43 -26.24 -16.27
C GLU A 172 -39.17 -24.93 -17.00
N THR A 173 -39.82 -23.88 -16.52
CA THR A 173 -39.65 -22.53 -17.04
C THR A 173 -38.64 -21.78 -16.19
N TYR A 174 -37.68 -21.11 -16.83
CA TYR A 174 -36.65 -20.33 -16.14
C TYR A 174 -36.32 -19.05 -16.91
N THR A 175 -35.89 -18.02 -16.18
CA THR A 175 -35.52 -16.72 -16.74
C THR A 175 -34.02 -16.64 -16.99
N VAL A 176 -33.63 -16.16 -18.16
CA VAL A 176 -32.23 -15.95 -18.54
C VAL A 176 -32.01 -14.49 -18.88
N ARG A 177 -30.96 -13.89 -18.32
CA ARG A 177 -30.51 -12.55 -18.72
C ARG A 177 -29.88 -12.64 -20.11
N VAL A 178 -30.36 -11.81 -21.03
CA VAL A 178 -29.80 -11.64 -22.37
C VAL A 178 -29.23 -10.23 -22.47
N ASP A 179 -27.92 -10.17 -22.63
CA ASP A 179 -27.18 -8.92 -22.83
C ASP A 179 -27.32 -8.48 -24.29
N THR A 180 -27.88 -7.30 -24.52
CA THR A 180 -28.26 -6.82 -25.87
C THR A 180 -27.34 -5.73 -26.41
N HIS A 181 -26.78 -4.90 -25.54
CA HIS A 181 -25.91 -3.80 -25.95
C HIS A 181 -24.88 -3.45 -24.88
N SER A 182 -23.64 -3.16 -25.30
CA SER A 182 -22.56 -2.71 -24.42
C SER A 182 -21.85 -1.50 -25.03
N ALA A 183 -21.62 -0.46 -24.23
CA ALA A 183 -20.83 0.69 -24.65
C ALA A 183 -19.95 1.20 -23.52
N SER A 184 -18.83 1.82 -23.89
CA SER A 184 -17.92 2.48 -22.96
C SER A 184 -17.39 3.77 -23.55
N THR A 185 -17.22 4.79 -22.73
CA THR A 185 -16.67 6.09 -23.14
C THR A 185 -15.78 6.68 -22.05
N PHE A 186 -15.02 7.70 -22.41
CA PHE A 186 -14.14 8.42 -21.49
C PHE A 186 -14.61 9.86 -21.34
N PHE A 187 -14.61 10.36 -20.11
CA PHE A 187 -14.87 11.77 -19.87
C PHE A 187 -13.62 12.60 -20.25
N PRO A 188 -13.74 13.64 -21.09
CA PRO A 188 -12.61 14.46 -21.46
C PRO A 188 -12.16 15.31 -20.27
N ILE A 189 -10.88 15.19 -19.91
CA ILE A 189 -10.25 15.97 -18.85
C ILE A 189 -9.31 16.97 -19.52
N THR A 190 -9.48 18.26 -19.22
CA THR A 190 -8.64 19.32 -19.81
C THR A 190 -7.39 19.56 -18.99
N SER A 191 -7.52 19.57 -17.66
CA SER A 191 -6.38 19.70 -16.76
C SER A 191 -6.60 18.92 -15.48
N PHE A 192 -5.51 18.57 -14.82
CA PHE A 192 -5.54 17.91 -13.53
C PHE A 192 -4.40 18.41 -12.65
N ARG A 193 -4.57 18.22 -11.34
CA ARG A 193 -3.56 18.49 -10.33
C ARG A 193 -3.43 17.27 -9.42
N SER A 194 -2.21 16.92 -9.07
CA SER A 194 -1.93 15.86 -8.12
C SER A 194 -1.51 16.46 -6.79
N GLU A 195 -2.20 16.07 -5.72
CA GLU A 195 -1.85 16.39 -4.34
C GLU A 195 -1.42 15.09 -3.65
N HIS A 196 -0.31 15.13 -2.93
CA HIS A 196 0.23 13.97 -2.23
C HIS A 196 0.96 14.42 -0.96
N ASP A 197 0.95 13.56 0.05
CA ASP A 197 1.74 13.75 1.27
C ASP A 197 3.08 13.04 1.10
N GLY A 198 4.09 13.79 0.63
CA GLY A 198 5.43 13.26 0.36
C GLY A 198 6.25 12.94 1.61
N THR A 199 5.85 13.45 2.77
CA THR A 199 6.61 13.30 4.03
C THR A 199 6.73 11.84 4.45
N GLN A 200 5.65 11.07 4.31
CA GLN A 200 5.56 9.70 4.76
C GLN A 200 6.49 8.72 4.04
N ILE A 201 6.85 9.00 2.78
CA ILE A 201 7.79 8.14 2.07
C ILE A 201 9.24 8.49 2.40
N THR A 202 9.54 9.78 2.60
CA THR A 202 10.87 10.26 3.00
C THR A 202 11.25 9.69 4.37
N ASP A 203 10.33 9.67 5.32
CA ASP A 203 10.53 9.09 6.65
C ASP A 203 10.81 7.59 6.63
N ALA A 204 10.44 6.92 5.54
CA ALA A 204 10.62 5.47 5.38
C ALA A 204 11.88 5.08 4.60
N LEU A 205 12.59 6.02 3.98
CA LEU A 205 13.84 5.77 3.25
C LEU A 205 14.95 5.10 4.06
N PRO A 206 15.11 5.35 5.38
CA PRO A 206 16.15 4.69 6.17
C PRO A 206 15.95 3.18 6.35
N PHE A 207 14.76 2.64 6.08
CA PHE A 207 14.47 1.23 6.31
C PHE A 207 14.87 0.35 5.12
N ASP A 208 15.44 -0.81 5.43
CA ASP A 208 15.83 -1.82 4.44
C ASP A 208 14.67 -2.30 3.55
N LEU A 209 13.46 -2.38 4.13
CA LEU A 209 12.30 -2.93 3.46
C LEU A 209 11.02 -2.18 3.87
N VAL A 210 10.34 -1.63 2.87
CA VAL A 210 9.14 -0.80 3.06
C VAL A 210 8.00 -1.30 2.18
N ARG A 211 6.86 -1.59 2.79
CA ARG A 211 5.60 -1.90 2.12
C ARG A 211 4.84 -0.62 1.87
N VAL A 212 4.85 -0.16 0.63
CA VAL A 212 4.09 1.02 0.20
C VAL A 212 2.68 0.59 -0.18
N ARG A 213 1.67 1.16 0.47
CA ARG A 213 0.27 1.01 0.10
C ARG A 213 -0.24 2.35 -0.40
N LEU A 214 -0.57 2.40 -1.68
CA LEU A 214 -1.03 3.62 -2.33
C LEU A 214 -2.55 3.63 -2.43
N HIS A 215 -3.15 4.73 -1.99
CA HIS A 215 -4.57 5.01 -2.06
C HIS A 215 -4.80 6.19 -2.99
N GLU A 216 -5.50 5.94 -4.09
CA GLU A 216 -5.90 6.99 -5.02
C GLU A 216 -7.31 7.48 -4.71
N THR A 217 -7.49 8.80 -4.73
CA THR A 217 -8.79 9.47 -4.71
C THR A 217 -8.86 10.46 -5.86
N VAL A 218 -9.92 10.43 -6.66
CA VAL A 218 -10.14 11.39 -7.75
C VAL A 218 -11.27 12.33 -7.37
N LEU A 219 -11.02 13.64 -7.40
CA LEU A 219 -11.96 14.68 -7.01
C LEU A 219 -12.16 15.69 -8.15
N PHE A 220 -13.33 16.30 -8.22
CA PHE A 220 -13.58 17.43 -9.11
C PHE A 220 -13.15 18.72 -8.41
N GLY A 221 -12.31 19.53 -9.08
CA GLY A 221 -11.78 20.77 -8.48
C GLY A 221 -12.77 21.93 -8.42
N ASP A 222 -13.86 21.86 -9.16
CA ASP A 222 -14.91 22.87 -9.18
C ASP A 222 -16.29 22.26 -9.45
N THR A 223 -17.33 23.05 -9.14
CA THR A 223 -18.72 22.64 -9.32
C THR A 223 -19.10 22.52 -10.79
N ALA A 224 -18.53 23.32 -11.69
CA ALA A 224 -18.84 23.26 -13.12
C ALA A 224 -18.32 21.96 -13.75
N SER A 225 -17.10 21.52 -13.42
CA SER A 225 -16.56 20.22 -13.84
C SER A 225 -17.39 19.06 -13.33
N ARG A 226 -17.86 19.12 -12.08
CA ARG A 226 -18.76 18.10 -11.51
C ARG A 226 -20.10 18.04 -12.27
N VAL A 227 -20.70 19.20 -12.54
CA VAL A 227 -21.96 19.30 -13.29
C VAL A 227 -21.78 18.84 -14.74
N ALA A 228 -20.66 19.18 -15.37
CA ALA A 228 -20.32 18.72 -16.71
C ALA A 228 -20.20 17.19 -16.77
N PHE A 229 -19.52 16.57 -15.81
CA PHE A 229 -19.44 15.11 -15.68
C PHE A 229 -20.83 14.47 -15.50
N GLN A 230 -21.66 15.02 -14.62
CA GLN A 230 -23.03 14.51 -14.42
C GLN A 230 -23.90 14.63 -15.68
N ARG A 231 -23.79 15.74 -16.42
CA ARG A 231 -24.49 15.93 -17.70
C ARG A 231 -24.00 14.93 -18.75
N PHE A 232 -22.68 14.75 -18.86
CA PHE A 232 -22.06 13.80 -19.78
C PHE A 232 -22.48 12.35 -19.46
N SER A 233 -22.42 11.96 -18.18
CA SER A 233 -22.89 10.66 -17.69
C SER A 233 -24.35 10.40 -18.04
N ARG A 234 -25.23 11.39 -17.78
CA ARG A 234 -26.66 11.27 -18.11
C ARG A 234 -26.89 11.17 -19.62
N ALA A 235 -26.21 11.99 -20.42
CA ALA A 235 -26.32 11.96 -21.88
C ALA A 235 -25.88 10.59 -22.42
N PHE A 236 -24.72 10.10 -22.00
CA PHE A 236 -24.20 8.80 -22.38
C PHE A 236 -25.16 7.66 -22.03
N ARG A 237 -25.72 7.65 -20.82
CA ARG A 237 -26.69 6.63 -20.41
C ARG A 237 -27.96 6.66 -21.26
N ASN A 238 -28.49 7.85 -21.55
CA ASN A 238 -29.70 8.02 -22.34
C ASN A 238 -29.50 7.62 -23.79
N GLU A 239 -28.37 8.00 -24.39
CA GLU A 239 -28.01 7.63 -25.77
C GLU A 239 -27.85 6.11 -25.93
N ASN A 240 -27.38 5.44 -24.87
CA ASN A 240 -27.13 4.01 -24.88
C ASN A 240 -28.24 3.19 -24.20
N ARG A 241 -29.47 3.72 -24.15
CA ARG A 241 -30.62 3.02 -23.54
C ARG A 241 -31.39 2.23 -24.60
N PHE A 242 -30.88 1.04 -24.92
CA PHE A 242 -31.44 0.17 -25.96
C PHE A 242 -32.40 -0.91 -25.45
N ASP A 243 -32.53 -1.09 -24.12
CA ASP A 243 -33.31 -2.18 -23.53
C ASP A 243 -34.01 -1.77 -22.21
N VAL A 244 -34.79 -2.70 -21.66
CA VAL A 244 -35.59 -2.55 -20.43
C VAL A 244 -34.70 -2.24 -19.22
N HIS A 245 -33.58 -2.96 -19.10
CA HIS A 245 -32.61 -2.78 -18.01
C HIS A 245 -31.26 -2.29 -18.55
N GLN A 246 -30.57 -1.54 -17.71
CA GLN A 246 -29.24 -0.99 -18.01
C GLN A 246 -28.40 -0.96 -16.75
N ASP A 247 -27.31 -1.72 -16.74
CA ASP A 247 -26.25 -1.60 -15.75
C ASP A 247 -25.34 -0.43 -16.14
N TYR A 248 -24.97 0.39 -15.17
CA TYR A 248 -24.11 1.55 -15.36
C TYR A 248 -22.95 1.53 -14.36
N HIS A 249 -21.74 1.72 -14.88
CA HIS A 249 -20.53 1.74 -14.06
C HIS A 249 -19.67 2.97 -14.37
N GLU A 250 -19.16 3.58 -13.31
CA GLU A 250 -18.16 4.63 -13.35
C GLU A 250 -16.85 4.10 -12.79
N HIS A 251 -15.77 4.29 -13.53
CA HIS A 251 -14.43 3.91 -13.10
C HIS A 251 -13.52 5.14 -13.11
N PHE A 252 -13.01 5.46 -11.92
CA PHE A 252 -12.00 6.49 -11.70
C PHE A 252 -10.68 5.80 -11.36
N GLY A 253 -9.62 6.11 -12.10
CA GLY A 253 -8.28 5.67 -11.69
C GLY A 253 -7.17 6.11 -12.63
N THR A 254 -5.95 6.13 -12.10
CA THR A 254 -4.76 6.45 -12.87
C THR A 254 -4.19 5.15 -13.48
N PRO A 255 -3.93 5.12 -14.80
CA PRO A 255 -3.32 3.96 -15.44
C PRO A 255 -1.91 3.74 -14.88
N GLY A 256 -1.51 2.48 -14.73
CA GLY A 256 -0.21 2.11 -14.15
C GLY A 256 -0.17 2.14 -12.62
N LEU A 257 -1.25 2.51 -11.92
CA LEU A 257 -1.29 2.50 -10.47
C LEU A 257 -1.10 1.09 -9.88
N HIS A 258 0.00 0.87 -9.18
CA HIS A 258 0.21 -0.29 -8.33
C HIS A 258 -0.15 0.03 -6.88
N LYS A 259 -1.33 -0.43 -6.42
CA LYS A 259 -1.86 -0.15 -5.06
C LYS A 259 -0.96 -0.66 -3.92
N ARG A 260 -0.08 -1.62 -4.19
CA ARG A 260 0.78 -2.29 -3.21
C ARG A 260 2.12 -2.60 -3.84
N MET A 261 3.17 -2.02 -3.29
CA MET A 261 4.55 -2.16 -3.76
C MET A 261 5.47 -2.44 -2.58
N LEU A 262 6.56 -3.16 -2.84
CA LEU A 262 7.60 -3.45 -1.86
C LEU A 262 8.88 -2.74 -2.30
N MET A 263 9.24 -1.70 -1.57
CA MET A 263 10.48 -0.97 -1.78
C MET A 263 11.59 -1.62 -0.95
N ALA A 264 12.66 -2.02 -1.61
CA ALA A 264 13.88 -2.49 -0.96
C ALA A 264 14.95 -1.39 -1.07
N ASN A 265 15.70 -1.20 0.02
CA ASN A 265 16.90 -0.38 -0.01
C ASN A 265 17.94 -1.00 -0.98
N GLU A 266 18.71 -0.18 -1.66
CA GLU A 266 19.74 -0.63 -2.61
C GLU A 266 20.82 -1.50 -1.94
N THR A 267 21.05 -1.30 -0.64
CA THR A 267 21.97 -2.11 0.17
C THR A 267 21.38 -3.44 0.63
N PHE A 268 20.06 -3.62 0.52
CA PHE A 268 19.36 -4.79 1.04
C PHE A 268 19.46 -5.98 0.07
N LYS A 269 20.21 -7.01 0.47
CA LYS A 269 20.25 -8.28 -0.24
C LYS A 269 18.97 -9.07 0.01
N ARG A 270 18.13 -9.21 -1.03
CA ARG A 270 16.89 -9.98 -0.97
C ARG A 270 17.14 -11.43 -0.50
N PRO A 271 16.57 -11.87 0.63
CA PRO A 271 16.73 -13.24 1.07
C PRO A 271 15.92 -14.19 0.19
N PHE A 272 16.40 -15.44 0.05
CA PHE A 272 15.82 -16.45 -0.85
C PHE A 272 14.32 -16.71 -0.57
N TRP A 273 13.90 -16.64 0.70
CA TRP A 273 12.53 -16.88 1.11
C TRP A 273 11.57 -15.79 0.65
N MET A 274 12.06 -14.59 0.34
CA MET A 274 11.24 -13.47 -0.14
C MET A 274 10.95 -13.55 -1.64
N ASN A 275 11.01 -14.74 -2.24
CA ASN A 275 10.60 -14.99 -3.63
C ASN A 275 9.11 -15.38 -3.68
N ARG A 276 8.41 -14.98 -4.76
CA ARG A 276 7.02 -15.38 -5.02
C ARG A 276 6.87 -16.90 -5.07
N VAL A 277 7.81 -17.63 -5.66
CA VAL A 277 7.76 -19.10 -5.73
C VAL A 277 7.81 -19.71 -4.34
N VAL A 278 8.74 -19.25 -3.50
CA VAL A 278 8.87 -19.73 -2.12
C VAL A 278 7.63 -19.36 -1.29
N CYS A 279 7.05 -18.18 -1.52
CA CYS A 279 5.78 -17.80 -0.89
C CYS A 279 4.62 -18.74 -1.27
N VAL A 280 4.48 -19.07 -2.56
CA VAL A 280 3.44 -20.01 -3.02
C VAL A 280 3.67 -21.41 -2.45
N LEU A 281 4.91 -21.89 -2.42
CA LEU A 281 5.25 -23.17 -1.79
C LEU A 281 4.93 -23.16 -0.28
N ALA A 282 5.27 -22.08 0.42
CA ALA A 282 4.92 -21.91 1.83
C ALA A 282 3.38 -21.89 2.03
N ILE A 283 2.62 -21.30 1.12
CA ILE A 283 1.15 -21.35 1.16
C ILE A 283 0.67 -22.79 1.01
N LEU A 284 1.15 -23.54 0.01
CA LEU A 284 0.75 -24.93 -0.21
C LEU A 284 1.10 -25.84 0.99
N LEU A 285 2.19 -25.54 1.69
CA LEU A 285 2.67 -26.29 2.85
C LEU A 285 2.09 -25.80 4.19
N LEU A 286 0.98 -25.03 4.20
CA LEU A 286 0.34 -24.52 5.43
C LEU A 286 1.21 -23.58 6.28
N PHE A 287 2.19 -22.91 5.65
CA PHE A 287 3.06 -21.92 6.27
C PHE A 287 2.72 -20.48 5.87
N ALA A 288 1.50 -20.20 5.37
CA ALA A 288 1.13 -18.84 4.97
C ALA A 288 1.11 -17.84 6.14
N TRP A 289 0.70 -18.27 7.34
CA TRP A 289 0.71 -17.41 8.52
C TRP A 289 2.13 -17.05 9.02
N PRO A 290 3.03 -18.02 9.27
CA PRO A 290 4.39 -17.69 9.69
C PRO A 290 5.17 -16.91 8.63
N TYR A 291 4.94 -17.21 7.34
CA TYR A 291 5.50 -16.41 6.25
C TYR A 291 5.08 -14.94 6.32
N ARG A 292 3.79 -14.69 6.56
CA ARG A 292 3.25 -13.32 6.74
C ARG A 292 3.90 -12.60 7.90
N LEU A 293 4.06 -13.28 9.05
CA LEU A 293 4.72 -12.69 10.20
C LEU A 293 6.19 -12.37 9.94
N ALA A 294 6.92 -13.26 9.27
CA ALA A 294 8.32 -13.02 8.90
C ALA A 294 8.47 -11.81 7.96
N LEU A 295 7.57 -11.64 6.99
CA LEU A 295 7.58 -10.47 6.13
C LEU A 295 7.19 -9.19 6.88
N GLN A 296 6.19 -9.25 7.76
CA GLN A 296 5.73 -8.10 8.54
C GLN A 296 6.74 -7.65 9.58
N SER A 297 7.50 -8.57 10.18
CA SER A 297 8.53 -8.23 11.17
C SER A 297 9.74 -7.54 10.56
N ARG A 298 9.98 -7.75 9.25
CA ARG A 298 11.09 -7.18 8.50
C ARG A 298 10.73 -5.91 7.73
N ALA A 299 9.44 -5.67 7.46
CA ALA A 299 9.00 -4.60 6.57
C ALA A 299 8.11 -3.56 7.26
N VAL A 300 8.54 -2.30 7.22
CA VAL A 300 7.74 -1.15 7.64
C VAL A 300 6.58 -0.93 6.66
N LYS A 301 5.46 -0.36 7.10
CA LYS A 301 4.30 -0.09 6.23
C LYS A 301 4.08 1.41 6.10
N VAL A 302 4.04 1.89 4.88
CA VAL A 302 3.74 3.28 4.55
C VAL A 302 2.43 3.34 3.78
N ARG A 303 1.58 4.32 4.09
CA ARG A 303 0.28 4.50 3.44
C ARG A 303 0.21 5.85 2.73
N LEU A 304 0.56 5.84 1.45
CA LEU A 304 0.49 7.05 0.65
C LEU A 304 -0.93 7.33 0.20
N GLN A 305 -1.34 8.58 0.35
CA GLN A 305 -2.58 9.10 -0.21
C GLN A 305 -2.24 10.01 -1.39
N MET A 306 -2.79 9.67 -2.55
CA MET A 306 -2.69 10.45 -3.78
C MET A 306 -4.08 10.96 -4.15
N THR A 307 -4.24 12.27 -4.16
CA THR A 307 -5.47 12.93 -4.56
C THR A 307 -5.28 13.56 -5.93
N LYS A 308 -6.10 13.17 -6.91
CA LYS A 308 -6.11 13.73 -8.26
C LYS A 308 -7.31 14.65 -8.40
N VAL A 309 -7.07 15.95 -8.52
CA VAL A 309 -8.10 16.96 -8.75
C VAL A 309 -8.24 17.21 -10.24
N VAL A 310 -9.41 16.95 -10.81
CA VAL A 310 -9.68 17.05 -12.26
C VAL A 310 -10.55 18.24 -12.60
N TYR A 311 -10.29 18.82 -13.79
CA TYR A 311 -11.03 19.95 -14.35
C TYR A 311 -11.43 19.65 -15.79
N ALA A 312 -12.70 19.91 -16.12
CA ALA A 312 -13.29 19.71 -17.44
C ALA A 312 -13.11 20.92 -18.38
N PHE A 313 -12.69 22.06 -17.83
CA PHE A 313 -12.49 23.30 -18.56
C PHE A 313 -11.12 23.87 -18.15
N SER A 314 -10.38 24.49 -19.09
CA SER A 314 -9.17 25.21 -18.72
C SER A 314 -9.56 26.45 -17.91
N ARG A 315 -8.89 26.67 -16.77
CA ARG A 315 -8.92 27.97 -16.11
C ARG A 315 -8.08 28.98 -16.88
#